data_AF-A0A0M1IW70-F1
#
_entry.id   AF-A0A0M1IW70-F1
#
_cell.length_a   1.000
_cell.length_b   1.000
_cell.length_c   1.000
_cell.angle_alpha   90.00
_cell.angle_beta   90.00
_cell.angle_gamma   90.00
#
_symmetry.space_group_name_H-M   'P 1'
#
loop_
_entity.id
_entity.type
_entity.pdbx_description
1 polymer ?
#
loop_
_entity_poly.entity_id
_entity_poly.type
_entity_poly.pdbx_seq_one_letter_code
_entity_poly.pdbx_strand_id
1 'polypeptide(L)'
;MSKGKKLILAGVVICLLSVIGIYKYLNTNYKNDFTISDVKWDGETRWWTENSGGNEYNIKFKHFNGKGIKKITSNKSNYDIKINSKIESGDLNIKIYDSEKTLFNKNGTLDETIRISNIDNKDVKIEITGKEAKGGYFKLKVM
;
A
#
# COMPACT_ATOMS: atom_id res chain seq x y z
N MET A 1 -49.22 -2.60 9.20
CA MET A 1 -48.56 -1.64 8.28
C MET A 1 -49.28 -1.69 6.93
N SER A 2 -49.83 -0.57 6.45
CA SER A 2 -50.64 -0.53 5.21
C SER A 2 -49.81 -0.85 3.96
N LYS A 3 -50.44 -1.45 2.94
CA LYS A 3 -49.78 -1.93 1.71
C LYS A 3 -48.89 -0.86 1.04
N GLY A 4 -49.30 0.41 1.08
CA GLY A 4 -48.52 1.53 0.54
C GLY A 4 -47.19 1.81 1.25
N LYS A 5 -47.12 1.61 2.58
CA LYS A 5 -45.87 1.81 3.34
C LYS A 5 -44.82 0.74 3.04
N LYS A 6 -45.23 -0.48 2.64
CA LYS A 6 -44.32 -1.56 2.25
C LYS A 6 -43.67 -1.32 0.88
N LEU A 7 -44.40 -0.74 -0.08
CA LEU A 7 -43.89 -0.41 -1.42
C LEU A 7 -42.85 0.71 -1.39
N ILE A 8 -43.09 1.76 -0.58
CA ILE A 8 -42.13 2.86 -0.40
C ILE A 8 -40.83 2.34 0.25
N LEU A 9 -40.97 1.50 1.29
CA LEU A 9 -39.81 0.90 1.96
C LEU A 9 -38.99 -0.02 1.04
N ALA A 10 -39.66 -0.81 0.19
CA ALA A 10 -39.00 -1.65 -0.80
C ALA A 10 -38.24 -0.84 -1.87
N GLY A 11 -38.84 0.25 -2.36
CA GLY A 11 -38.16 1.15 -3.31
C GLY A 11 -36.92 1.82 -2.72
N VAL A 12 -36.98 2.29 -1.47
CA VAL A 12 -35.84 2.90 -0.77
C VAL A 12 -34.70 1.89 -0.56
N VAL A 13 -35.03 0.64 -0.20
CA VAL A 13 -34.02 -0.43 -0.02
C VAL A 13 -33.33 -0.79 -1.35
N ILE A 14 -34.07 -0.85 -2.45
CA ILE A 14 -33.50 -1.14 -3.78
C ILE A 14 -32.57 0.00 -4.23
N CYS A 15 -32.95 1.27 -4.01
CA CYS A 15 -32.08 2.41 -4.32
C CYS A 15 -30.82 2.44 -3.45
N LEU A 16 -30.89 2.07 -2.17
CA LEU A 16 -29.71 1.99 -1.31
C LEU A 16 -28.76 0.85 -1.75
N LEU A 17 -29.31 -0.31 -2.11
CA LEU A 17 -28.52 -1.44 -2.59
C LEU A 17 -27.86 -1.17 -3.96
N SER A 18 -28.54 -0.45 -4.86
CA SER A 18 -27.96 -0.09 -6.17
C SER A 18 -26.84 0.94 -6.05
N VAL A 19 -26.94 1.92 -5.14
CA VAL A 19 -25.86 2.88 -4.86
C VAL A 19 -24.63 2.17 -4.25
N ILE A 20 -24.84 1.23 -3.33
CA ILE A 20 -23.75 0.42 -2.74
C ILE A 20 -23.09 -0.47 -3.82
N GLY A 21 -23.89 -1.09 -4.69
CA GLY A 21 -23.41 -1.94 -5.79
C GLY A 21 -22.55 -1.17 -6.80
N ILE A 22 -22.98 0.02 -7.20
CA ILE A 22 -22.23 0.89 -8.13
C ILE A 22 -20.94 1.41 -7.47
N TYR A 23 -20.97 1.77 -6.19
CA TYR A 23 -19.77 2.23 -5.48
C TYR A 23 -18.70 1.11 -5.39
N LYS A 24 -19.12 -0.13 -5.13
CA LYS A 24 -18.23 -1.30 -5.12
C LYS A 24 -17.70 -1.60 -6.53
N TYR A 25 -18.54 -1.52 -7.56
CA TYR A 25 -18.17 -1.80 -8.95
C TYR A 25 -17.20 -0.75 -9.53
N LEU A 26 -17.41 0.54 -9.26
CA LEU A 26 -16.51 1.61 -9.70
C LEU A 26 -15.15 1.58 -8.98
N ASN A 27 -15.12 1.23 -7.68
CA ASN A 27 -13.88 1.03 -6.94
C ASN A 27 -13.06 -0.19 -7.43
N THR A 28 -13.71 -1.14 -8.12
CA THR A 28 -13.02 -2.33 -8.66
C THR A 28 -12.45 -2.09 -10.06
N ASN A 29 -13.05 -1.18 -10.85
CA ASN A 29 -12.67 -0.95 -12.26
C ASN A 29 -11.68 0.20 -12.48
N TYR A 30 -11.51 1.13 -11.54
CA TYR A 30 -10.46 2.14 -11.59
C TYR A 30 -9.31 1.72 -10.65
N LYS A 31 -8.24 1.06 -11.17
CA LYS A 31 -6.82 1.08 -10.65
C LYS A 31 -5.99 -0.22 -10.74
N ASN A 32 -6.40 -1.31 -11.39
CA ASN A 32 -5.72 -2.61 -11.19
C ASN A 32 -4.48 -2.91 -12.06
N ASP A 33 -3.69 -1.89 -12.46
CA ASP A 33 -2.37 -2.19 -13.03
C ASP A 33 -1.41 -2.72 -11.96
N PHE A 34 -1.66 -2.38 -10.70
CA PHE A 34 -0.81 -2.72 -9.57
C PHE A 34 -1.60 -3.20 -8.37
N THR A 35 -0.98 -4.09 -7.59
CA THR A 35 -1.45 -4.47 -6.27
C THR A 35 -0.26 -4.56 -5.33
N ILE A 36 -0.39 -3.95 -4.16
CA ILE A 36 0.56 -4.11 -3.06
C ILE A 36 -0.13 -4.96 -1.98
N SER A 37 0.47 -6.11 -1.65
CA SER A 37 -0.09 -7.07 -0.70
C SER A 37 0.89 -7.41 0.42
N ASP A 38 0.35 -7.73 1.60
CA ASP A 38 1.13 -8.16 2.75
C ASP A 38 1.78 -9.53 2.53
N VAL A 39 3.03 -9.67 2.96
CA VAL A 39 3.77 -10.94 2.94
C VAL A 39 4.16 -11.34 4.35
N LYS A 40 4.82 -10.44 5.07
CA LYS A 40 5.28 -10.71 6.44
C LYS A 40 5.31 -9.43 7.24
N TRP A 41 4.90 -9.52 8.50
CA TRP A 41 5.03 -8.46 9.47
C TRP A 41 5.60 -9.03 10.76
N ASP A 42 6.63 -8.37 11.29
CA ASP A 42 7.24 -8.69 12.57
C ASP A 42 7.88 -7.43 13.15
N GLY A 43 7.22 -6.78 14.12
CA GLY A 43 7.76 -5.56 14.70
C GLY A 43 6.92 -4.98 15.82
N GLU A 44 7.59 -4.29 16.74
CA GLU A 44 6.99 -3.42 17.73
C GLU A 44 6.77 -2.04 17.12
N THR A 45 5.53 -1.54 17.20
CA THR A 45 5.20 -0.20 16.71
C THR A 45 4.37 0.57 17.72
N ARG A 46 4.50 1.91 17.68
CA ARG A 46 3.63 2.82 18.41
C ARG A 46 3.10 3.90 17.48
N TRP A 47 1.78 4.14 17.59
CA TRP A 47 1.04 5.07 16.75
C TRP A 47 1.25 4.79 15.26
N TRP A 48 1.21 3.50 14.91
CA TRP A 48 1.29 3.04 13.54
C TRP A 48 -0.03 3.31 12.83
N THR A 49 0.03 4.08 11.75
CA THR A 49 -1.08 4.23 10.81
C THR A 49 -0.62 3.78 9.45
N GLU A 50 -1.37 2.86 8.86
CA GLU A 50 -1.13 2.39 7.51
C GLU A 50 -2.33 2.71 6.63
N ASN A 51 -2.08 3.36 5.51
CA ASN A 51 -3.06 3.60 4.46
C ASN A 51 -2.50 3.05 3.14
N SER A 52 -2.64 1.74 2.99
CA SER A 52 -2.20 1.00 1.80
C SER A 52 -3.42 0.64 0.95
N GLY A 53 -3.33 0.91 -0.36
CA GLY A 53 -4.42 0.59 -1.27
C GLY A 53 -4.01 0.79 -2.73
N GLY A 54 -4.35 -0.18 -3.58
CA GLY A 54 -3.98 -0.17 -5.00
C GLY A 54 -2.47 -0.13 -5.20
N ASN A 55 -1.98 1.01 -5.70
CA ASN A 55 -0.57 1.26 -6.03
C ASN A 55 0.19 2.09 -4.98
N GLU A 56 -0.42 2.39 -3.83
CA GLU A 56 0.20 3.18 -2.76
C GLU A 56 0.39 2.36 -1.47
N TYR A 57 1.56 2.52 -0.85
CA TYR A 57 1.87 2.06 0.50
C TYR A 57 2.32 3.26 1.33
N ASN A 58 1.53 3.66 2.31
CA ASN A 58 1.79 4.84 3.13
C ASN A 58 1.70 4.50 4.61
N ILE A 59 2.77 4.76 5.35
CA ILE A 59 2.86 4.54 6.80
C ILE A 59 3.28 5.82 7.51
N LYS A 60 2.77 5.98 8.73
CA LYS A 60 3.30 6.93 9.72
C LYS A 60 3.44 6.21 11.04
N PHE A 61 4.46 6.56 11.81
CA PHE A 61 4.75 5.93 13.10
C PHE A 61 5.44 6.90 14.05
N LYS A 62 5.16 6.75 15.35
CA LYS A 62 5.95 7.42 16.40
C LYS A 62 7.18 6.61 16.78
N HIS A 63 7.05 5.29 16.81
CA HIS A 63 8.14 4.35 17.02
C HIS A 63 7.94 3.11 16.14
N PHE A 64 9.04 2.63 15.56
CA PHE A 64 9.08 1.39 14.77
C PHE A 64 10.40 0.66 15.03
N ASN A 65 10.29 -0.54 15.57
CA ASN A 65 11.39 -1.48 15.73
C ASN A 65 10.96 -2.85 15.21
N GLY A 66 11.42 -3.22 14.03
CA GLY A 66 11.02 -4.45 13.36
C GLY A 66 11.06 -4.34 11.85
N LYS A 67 10.27 -5.17 11.19
CA LYS A 67 10.32 -5.41 9.76
C LYS A 67 8.93 -5.65 9.17
N GLY A 68 8.63 -4.97 8.08
CA GLY A 68 7.46 -5.21 7.24
C GLY A 68 7.87 -5.57 5.81
N ILE A 69 7.25 -6.59 5.23
CA ILE A 69 7.48 -7.02 3.86
C ILE A 69 6.15 -7.04 3.10
N LYS A 70 6.11 -6.35 1.97
CA LYS A 70 5.01 -6.36 1.02
C LYS A 70 5.47 -6.78 -0.37
N LYS A 71 4.58 -7.40 -1.14
CA LYS A 71 4.80 -7.78 -2.54
C LYS A 71 4.15 -6.75 -3.45
N ILE A 72 4.83 -6.37 -4.53
CA ILE A 72 4.25 -5.62 -5.64
C ILE A 72 3.91 -6.63 -6.74
N THR A 73 2.67 -6.60 -7.20
CA THR A 73 2.25 -7.28 -8.44
C THR A 73 1.86 -6.21 -9.45
N SER A 74 2.32 -6.37 -10.68
CA SER A 74 2.06 -5.45 -11.78
C SER A 74 1.70 -6.21 -13.05
N ASN A 75 0.74 -5.69 -13.81
CA ASN A 75 0.47 -6.16 -15.17
C ASN A 75 1.29 -5.40 -16.22
N LYS A 76 2.00 -4.33 -15.83
CA LYS A 76 2.88 -3.57 -16.72
C LYS A 76 4.25 -4.26 -16.87
N SER A 77 4.81 -4.18 -18.07
CA SER A 77 6.17 -4.67 -18.36
C SER A 77 7.24 -3.81 -17.70
N ASN A 78 7.00 -2.50 -17.57
CA ASN A 78 7.89 -1.55 -16.90
C ASN A 78 7.07 -0.57 -16.08
N TYR A 79 7.59 -0.16 -14.94
CA TYR A 79 6.93 0.79 -14.05
C TYR A 79 7.93 1.51 -13.17
N ASP A 80 7.54 2.67 -12.66
CA ASP A 80 8.36 3.46 -11.75
C ASP A 80 7.84 3.33 -10.32
N ILE A 81 8.75 3.35 -9.35
CA ILE A 81 8.43 3.37 -7.93
C ILE A 81 8.98 4.67 -7.36
N LYS A 82 8.08 5.57 -6.94
CA LYS A 82 8.45 6.75 -6.15
C LYS A 82 8.48 6.40 -4.66
N ILE A 83 9.59 6.71 -4.02
CA ILE A 83 9.87 6.42 -2.61
C ILE A 83 10.10 7.75 -1.90
N ASN A 84 9.33 8.00 -0.85
CA ASN A 84 9.51 9.17 -0.01
C ASN A 84 9.47 8.76 1.46
N SER A 85 10.44 9.19 2.24
CA SER A 85 10.48 8.86 3.67
C SER A 85 11.19 9.94 4.45
N LYS A 86 10.85 10.03 5.73
CA LYS A 86 11.51 10.90 6.69
C LYS A 86 11.49 10.23 8.05
N ILE A 87 12.55 10.41 8.82
CA ILE A 87 12.63 10.02 10.22
C ILE A 87 13.31 11.12 11.03
N GLU A 88 13.01 11.20 12.32
CA GLU A 88 13.67 12.13 13.24
C GLU A 88 14.93 11.51 13.87
N SER A 89 14.88 10.22 14.23
CA SER A 89 16.00 9.48 14.82
C SER A 89 15.84 7.97 14.66
N GLY A 90 16.93 7.24 14.94
CA GLY A 90 17.03 5.80 14.70
C GLY A 90 17.30 5.48 13.22
N ASP A 91 17.12 4.22 12.84
CA ASP A 91 17.34 3.77 11.46
C ASP A 91 16.04 3.29 10.81
N LEU A 92 15.75 3.81 9.62
CA LEU A 92 14.72 3.28 8.74
C LEU A 92 15.38 2.84 7.43
N ASN A 93 15.49 1.53 7.23
CA ASN A 93 15.98 0.94 6.00
C ASN A 93 14.81 0.61 5.06
N ILE A 94 14.97 0.96 3.78
CA ILE A 94 14.04 0.63 2.72
C ILE A 94 14.80 -0.16 1.67
N LYS A 95 14.37 -1.40 1.46
CA LYS A 95 14.94 -2.34 0.50
C LYS A 95 13.89 -2.78 -0.50
N ILE A 96 14.22 -2.72 -1.78
CA ILE A 96 13.41 -3.30 -2.87
C ILE A 96 14.27 -4.35 -3.56
N TYR A 97 13.71 -5.54 -3.73
CA TYR A 97 14.42 -6.69 -4.25
C TYR A 97 13.46 -7.61 -5.00
N ASP A 98 14.01 -8.36 -5.95
CA ASP A 98 13.34 -9.50 -6.56
C ASP A 98 13.87 -10.81 -5.94
N SER A 99 13.53 -11.95 -6.54
CA SER A 99 14.01 -13.27 -6.10
C SER A 99 15.53 -13.46 -6.19
N GLU A 100 16.23 -12.68 -7.01
CA GLU A 100 17.63 -12.90 -7.36
C GLU A 100 18.56 -11.84 -6.76
N LYS A 101 18.15 -10.57 -6.77
CA LYS A 101 19.00 -9.43 -6.47
C LYS A 101 18.27 -8.30 -5.75
N THR A 102 19.08 -7.44 -5.15
CA THR A 102 18.60 -6.18 -4.57
C THR A 102 18.61 -5.09 -5.63
N LEU A 103 17.48 -4.41 -5.79
CA LEU A 103 17.26 -3.34 -6.79
C LEU A 103 17.46 -1.96 -6.17
N PHE A 104 17.15 -1.83 -4.88
CA PHE A 104 17.31 -0.60 -4.11
C PHE A 104 17.53 -0.95 -2.64
N ASN A 105 18.42 -0.20 -1.97
CA ASN A 105 18.66 -0.35 -0.54
C ASN A 105 19.26 0.94 0.01
N LYS A 106 18.45 1.74 0.73
CA LYS A 106 18.90 2.99 1.35
C LYS A 106 18.27 3.19 2.73
N ASN A 107 18.94 3.97 3.56
CA ASN A 107 18.50 4.32 4.91
C ASN A 107 18.05 5.78 5.01
N GLY A 108 17.13 6.06 5.92
CA GLY A 108 16.84 7.40 6.42
C GLY A 108 15.80 8.16 5.61
N THR A 109 16.03 9.47 5.45
CA THR A 109 15.16 10.37 4.70
C THR A 109 15.47 10.26 3.20
N LEU A 110 14.45 9.97 2.39
CA LEU A 110 14.60 9.71 0.96
C LEU A 110 13.54 10.47 0.15
N ASP A 111 13.91 10.91 -1.05
CA ASP A 111 12.99 11.29 -2.12
C ASP A 111 13.59 10.80 -3.44
N GLU A 112 13.22 9.58 -3.82
CA GLU A 112 13.86 8.83 -4.90
C GLU A 112 12.81 8.24 -5.83
N THR A 113 13.16 8.04 -7.09
CA THR A 113 12.34 7.28 -8.03
C THR A 113 13.21 6.25 -8.72
N ILE A 114 12.79 4.99 -8.69
CA ILE A 114 13.48 3.89 -9.38
C ILE A 114 12.58 3.30 -10.46
N ARG A 115 13.20 2.81 -11.53
CA ARG A 115 12.50 2.13 -12.63
C ARG A 115 12.68 0.64 -12.50
N ILE A 116 11.59 -0.11 -12.67
CA ILE A 116 11.56 -1.57 -12.59
C ILE A 116 11.05 -2.14 -13.92
N SER A 117 11.78 -3.13 -14.44
CA SER A 117 11.34 -3.99 -15.54
C SER A 117 10.80 -5.29 -14.96
N ASN A 118 9.51 -5.57 -15.14
CA ASN A 118 8.85 -6.80 -14.69
C ASN A 118 9.24 -8.02 -15.53
N ILE A 119 9.85 -7.78 -16.70
CA ILE A 119 10.44 -8.83 -17.54
C ILE A 119 11.69 -9.39 -16.87
N ASP A 120 12.55 -8.49 -16.37
CA ASP A 120 13.86 -8.84 -15.80
C ASP A 120 13.79 -9.12 -14.29
N ASN A 121 12.76 -8.62 -13.60
CA ASN A 121 12.66 -8.68 -12.14
C ASN A 121 11.26 -9.18 -11.74
N LYS A 122 11.17 -10.46 -11.36
CA LYS A 122 9.90 -11.11 -10.96
C LYS A 122 9.72 -11.08 -9.44
N ASP A 123 8.47 -11.15 -9.00
CA ASP A 123 8.13 -11.24 -7.56
C ASP A 123 8.75 -10.13 -6.69
N VAL A 124 8.73 -8.90 -7.19
CA VAL A 124 9.30 -7.73 -6.51
C VAL A 124 8.67 -7.52 -5.14
N LYS A 125 9.52 -7.37 -4.13
CA LYS A 125 9.16 -7.12 -2.72
C LYS A 125 9.75 -5.81 -2.24
N ILE A 126 9.01 -5.18 -1.34
CA ILE A 126 9.45 -4.04 -0.55
C ILE A 126 9.60 -4.52 0.88
N GLU A 127 10.76 -4.27 1.47
CA GLU A 127 11.02 -4.46 2.88
C GLU A 127 11.33 -3.12 3.51
N ILE A 128 10.62 -2.82 4.59
CA ILE A 128 10.94 -1.72 5.49
C ILE A 128 11.44 -2.31 6.81
N THR A 129 12.57 -1.82 7.30
CA THR A 129 13.12 -2.24 8.59
C THR A 129 13.38 -1.01 9.45
N GLY A 130 12.72 -0.93 10.60
CA GLY A 130 12.98 0.08 11.62
C GLY A 130 13.90 -0.51 12.69
N LYS A 131 14.91 0.24 13.11
CA LYS A 131 15.67 -0.03 14.35
C LYS A 131 15.61 1.20 15.21
N GLU A 132 14.79 1.14 16.26
CA GLU A 132 14.50 2.28 17.13
C GLU A 132 14.12 3.55 16.33
N ALA A 133 13.46 3.38 15.19
CA ALA A 133 13.08 4.48 14.30
C ALA A 133 11.96 5.29 14.94
N LYS A 134 12.10 6.62 14.97
CA LYS A 134 11.16 7.52 15.67
C LYS A 134 10.71 8.68 14.80
N GLY A 135 9.46 9.08 15.02
CA GLY A 135 8.86 10.27 14.41
C GLY A 135 8.90 10.21 12.88
N GLY A 136 8.47 9.10 12.29
CA GLY A 136 8.73 8.80 10.89
C GLY A 136 7.51 8.59 10.02
N TYR A 137 7.72 8.71 8.72
CA TYR A 137 6.80 8.23 7.71
C TYR A 137 7.56 7.59 6.54
N PHE A 138 6.86 6.71 5.84
CA PHE A 138 7.31 6.17 4.57
C PHE A 138 6.13 6.10 3.62
N LYS A 139 6.34 6.54 2.39
CA LYS A 139 5.37 6.50 1.32
C LYS A 139 6.04 5.93 0.09
N LEU A 140 5.39 4.94 -0.49
CA LEU A 140 5.74 4.35 -1.77
C LEU A 140 4.54 4.43 -2.70
N LYS A 141 4.78 4.81 -3.95
CA LYS A 141 3.77 4.85 -5.01
C LYS A 141 4.33 4.22 -6.29
N VAL A 142 3.62 3.23 -6.81
CA VAL A 142 3.94 2.58 -8.08
C VAL A 142 3.18 3.26 -9.22
N MET A 143 3.84 3.51 -10.35
CA MET A 143 3.32 4.32 -11.47
C MET A 143 3.53 3.62 -12.82
#